data_AF-A0A7V1ZI92-F1
#
_entry.id   AF-A0A7V1ZI92-F1
#
_cell.length_a   1.000
_cell.length_b   1.000
_cell.length_c   1.000
_cell.angle_alpha   90.00
_cell.angle_beta   90.00
_cell.angle_gamma   90.00
#
_symmetry.space_group_name_H-M   'P 1'
#
loop_
_entity.id
_entity.type
_entity.pdbx_description
1 polymer ?
#
loop_
_entity_poly.entity_id
_entity_poly.type
_entity_poly.pdbx_seq_one_letter_code
_entity_poly.pdbx_strand_id
1 'polypeptide(L)'
;MLLKRLGPTAVLAAAVGCLAAIMSTVASFCNLLSACLVYDLPQALGRPGWSLAWSRVVTLAGGLLGTLLGVGSSRSVAFLGVLGWGFFTASLLPAVLAARFSLGSSRAVVTAMVLGAGVCAVLELFRPHLPIGLEPGLLGASLGLLWLVAFSREET
;
A
#
# COMPACT_ATOMS: atom_id res chain seq x y z
N MET A 1 23.10 -5.76 -21.97
CA MET A 1 23.65 -5.53 -23.32
C MET A 1 23.06 -4.31 -24.05
N LEU A 2 21.79 -3.93 -23.83
CA LEU A 2 21.18 -2.73 -24.45
C LEU A 2 21.77 -1.38 -23.99
N LEU A 3 22.11 -1.24 -22.70
CA LEU A 3 22.71 0.00 -22.15
C LEU A 3 24.07 0.37 -22.75
N LYS A 4 24.83 -0.60 -23.27
CA LYS A 4 26.12 -0.34 -23.95
C LYS A 4 25.96 0.24 -25.36
N ARG A 5 24.76 0.12 -25.96
CA ARG A 5 24.45 0.68 -27.30
C ARG A 5 23.78 2.06 -27.22
N LEU A 6 23.30 2.45 -26.04
CA LEU A 6 22.74 3.77 -25.78
C LEU A 6 23.89 4.74 -25.45
N GLY A 7 23.88 5.91 -26.07
CA GLY A 7 24.86 6.96 -25.76
C GLY A 7 24.79 7.37 -24.27
N PRO A 8 25.89 7.93 -23.70
CA PRO A 8 25.97 8.26 -22.29
C PRO A 8 24.85 9.20 -21.80
N THR A 9 24.36 10.08 -22.68
CA THR A 9 23.23 10.98 -22.40
C THR A 9 21.90 10.24 -22.22
N ALA A 10 21.64 9.20 -23.01
CA ALA A 10 20.42 8.41 -22.90
C ALA A 10 20.41 7.57 -21.62
N VAL A 11 21.56 7.04 -21.20
CA VAL A 11 21.71 6.33 -19.92
C VAL A 11 21.46 7.29 -18.75
N LEU A 12 22.02 8.50 -18.80
CA LEU A 12 21.80 9.51 -17.77
C LEU A 12 20.32 9.92 -17.68
N ALA A 13 19.68 10.19 -18.82
CA ALA A 13 18.27 10.56 -18.85
C ALA A 13 17.37 9.46 -18.26
N ALA A 14 17.63 8.19 -18.58
CA ALA A 14 16.90 7.07 -18.01
C ALA A 14 17.11 6.96 -16.49
N ALA A 15 18.35 7.10 -16.01
CA ALA A 15 18.66 7.06 -14.58
C ALA A 15 17.95 8.18 -13.80
N VAL A 16 17.99 9.40 -14.32
CA VAL A 16 17.29 10.55 -13.71
C VAL A 16 15.78 10.35 -13.73
N GLY A 17 15.22 9.85 -14.83
CA GLY A 17 13.79 9.54 -14.94
C GLY A 17 13.34 8.48 -13.92
N CYS A 18 14.10 7.39 -13.78
CA CYS A 18 13.83 6.37 -12.77
C CYS A 18 13.90 6.93 -11.35
N LEU A 19 14.93 7.73 -11.05
CA LEU A 19 15.09 8.34 -9.72
C LEU A 19 13.93 9.30 -9.40
N ALA A 20 13.54 10.13 -10.37
CA ALA A 20 12.41 11.05 -10.23
C ALA A 20 11.09 10.30 -9.97
N ALA A 21 10.83 9.20 -10.70
CA ALA A 21 9.65 8.37 -10.50
C ALA A 21 9.61 7.78 -9.08
N ILE A 22 10.73 7.20 -8.61
CA ILE A 22 10.82 6.63 -7.26
C ILE A 22 10.59 7.70 -6.19
N MET A 23 11.25 8.86 -6.32
CA MET A 23 11.10 9.96 -5.36
C MET A 23 9.67 10.51 -5.31
N SER A 24 8.98 10.59 -6.45
CA SER A 24 7.57 10.98 -6.52
C SER A 24 6.66 10.01 -5.76
N THR A 25 6.88 8.69 -5.93
CA THR A 25 6.15 7.66 -5.18
C THR A 25 6.41 7.76 -3.68
N VAL A 26 7.68 7.93 -3.27
CA VAL A 26 8.04 8.09 -1.85
C VAL A 26 7.39 9.34 -1.25
N ALA A 27 7.42 10.47 -1.94
CA ALA A 27 6.79 11.71 -1.49
C ALA A 27 5.27 11.53 -1.31
N SER A 28 4.62 10.85 -2.25
CA SER A 28 3.19 10.55 -2.18
C SER A 28 2.84 9.70 -0.96
N PHE A 29 3.62 8.65 -0.69
CA PHE A 29 3.40 7.81 0.50
C PHE A 29 3.67 8.54 1.81
N CYS A 30 4.70 9.39 1.87
CA CYS A 30 4.97 10.20 3.05
C CYS A 30 3.82 11.18 3.36
N ASN A 31 3.27 11.81 2.32
CA ASN A 31 2.10 12.68 2.45
C ASN A 31 0.87 11.91 2.94
N LEU A 32 0.62 10.71 2.38
CA LEU A 32 -0.48 9.85 2.80
C LEU A 32 -0.32 9.41 4.26
N LEU A 33 0.86 8.92 4.65
CA LEU A 33 1.18 8.54 6.03
C LEU A 33 0.96 9.71 7.00
N SER A 34 1.45 10.90 6.63
CA SER A 34 1.26 12.11 7.42
C SER A 34 -0.21 12.45 7.56
N ALA A 35 -1.01 12.38 6.49
CA ALA A 35 -2.42 12.69 6.53
C ALA A 35 -3.17 11.72 7.47
N CYS A 36 -2.90 10.42 7.33
CA CYS A 36 -3.53 9.38 8.13
C CYS A 36 -3.21 9.51 9.61
N LEU A 37 -1.96 9.79 9.98
CA LEU A 37 -1.56 9.84 11.39
C LEU A 37 -1.86 11.18 12.07
N VAL A 38 -1.82 12.29 11.34
CA VAL A 38 -1.97 13.64 11.93
C VAL A 38 -3.42 14.12 11.91
N TYR A 39 -4.20 13.69 10.92
CA TYR A 39 -5.57 14.17 10.75
C TYR A 39 -6.59 13.04 10.88
N ASP A 40 -6.46 11.95 10.12
CA ASP A 40 -7.53 10.93 10.05
C ASP A 40 -7.65 10.15 11.37
N LEU A 41 -6.52 9.71 11.93
CA LEU A 41 -6.49 8.93 13.16
C LEU A 41 -6.97 9.74 14.38
N PRO A 42 -6.53 10.98 14.64
CA PRO A 42 -7.09 11.80 15.70
C PRO A 42 -8.59 12.06 15.54
N GLN A 43 -9.04 12.37 14.31
CA GLN A 43 -10.46 12.59 14.03
C GLN A 43 -11.30 11.34 14.28
N ALA A 44 -10.82 10.16 13.89
CA ALA A 44 -11.47 8.89 14.18
C ALA A 44 -11.56 8.60 15.69
N LEU A 45 -10.64 9.16 16.50
CA LEU A 45 -10.65 9.09 17.96
C LEU A 45 -11.42 10.25 18.62
N GLY A 46 -12.12 11.10 17.85
CA GLY A 46 -12.87 12.24 18.35
C GLY A 46 -12.01 13.42 18.83
N ARG A 47 -10.74 13.50 18.41
CA ARG A 47 -9.80 14.57 18.74
C ARG A 47 -9.55 15.48 17.52
N PRO A 48 -9.24 16.77 17.71
CA PRO A 48 -8.81 17.61 16.60
C PRO A 48 -7.48 17.11 16.02
N GLY A 49 -7.29 17.30 14.71
CA GLY A 49 -6.03 17.00 14.05
C GLY A 49 -4.87 17.84 14.59
N TRP A 50 -3.64 17.35 14.47
CA TRP A 50 -2.47 18.07 14.98
C TRP A 50 -1.96 19.15 14.00
N SER A 51 -1.00 19.94 14.46
CA SER A 51 -0.40 21.04 13.68
C SER A 51 0.47 20.55 12.53
N LEU A 52 0.76 21.45 11.58
CA LEU A 52 1.67 21.20 10.46
C LEU A 52 3.07 20.75 10.90
N ALA A 53 3.52 21.16 12.09
CA ALA A 53 4.79 20.72 12.65
C ALA A 53 4.81 19.20 12.86
N TRP A 54 3.71 18.62 13.35
CA TRP A 54 3.56 17.18 13.50
C TRP A 54 3.55 16.45 12.15
N SER A 55 2.98 17.05 11.10
CA SER A 55 3.04 16.49 9.75
C SER A 55 4.47 16.36 9.23
N ARG A 56 5.32 17.35 9.51
CA ARG A 56 6.75 17.29 9.15
C ARG A 56 7.49 16.21 9.96
N VAL A 57 7.20 16.09 11.25
CA VAL A 57 7.80 15.06 12.11
C VAL A 57 7.43 13.66 11.64
N VAL A 58 6.15 13.41 11.34
CA VAL A 58 5.68 12.11 10.84
C VAL A 58 6.30 11.78 9.48
N THR A 59 6.41 12.77 8.59
CA THR A 59 7.08 12.59 7.29
C THR A 59 8.55 12.22 7.45
N LEU A 60 9.29 12.94 8.32
CA LEU A 60 10.69 12.63 8.60
C LEU A 60 10.87 11.25 9.24
N ALA A 61 10.02 10.92 10.22
CA ALA A 61 10.04 9.61 10.88
C ALA A 61 9.75 8.48 9.89
N GLY A 62 8.73 8.63 9.03
CA GLY A 62 8.40 7.66 7.99
C GLY A 62 9.53 7.48 6.98
N GLY A 63 10.14 8.57 6.51
CA GLY A 63 11.30 8.52 5.61
C GLY A 63 12.52 7.85 6.25
N LEU A 64 12.79 8.14 7.53
CA LEU A 64 13.88 7.51 8.27
C LEU A 64 13.64 6.01 8.44
N LEU A 65 12.44 5.60 8.85
CA LEU A 65 12.06 4.19 8.96
C LEU A 65 12.17 3.46 7.62
N GLY A 66 11.66 4.07 6.55
CA GLY A 66 11.79 3.52 5.20
C GLY A 66 13.25 3.34 4.77
N THR A 67 14.10 4.31 5.08
CA THR A 67 15.54 4.25 4.80
C THR A 67 16.22 3.14 5.60
N LEU A 68 15.92 3.03 6.90
CA LEU A 68 16.48 2.00 7.78
C LEU A 68 16.09 0.59 7.31
N LEU A 69 14.81 0.39 6.96
CA LEU A 69 14.34 -0.88 6.39
C LEU A 69 14.98 -1.17 5.04
N GLY A 70 15.15 -0.15 4.19
CA GLY A 70 15.76 -0.28 2.88
C GLY A 70 17.24 -0.66 2.93
N VAL A 71 18.01 -0.06 3.84
CA VAL A 71 19.45 -0.34 4.03
C VAL A 71 19.67 -1.64 4.80
N GLY A 72 18.82 -1.94 5.79
CA GLY A 72 18.92 -3.15 6.62
C GLY A 72 18.42 -4.43 5.93
N SER A 73 17.73 -4.31 4.79
CA SER A 73 17.15 -5.46 4.09
C SER A 73 17.98 -5.88 2.88
N SER A 74 18.37 -7.15 2.83
CA SER A 74 18.93 -7.79 1.63
C SER A 74 17.86 -8.16 0.59
N ARG A 75 16.57 -7.94 0.90
CA ARG A 75 15.41 -8.34 0.09
C ARG A 75 14.42 -7.19 -0.12
N SER A 76 14.89 -5.96 -0.27
CA SER A 76 14.04 -4.77 -0.43
C SER A 76 13.03 -4.89 -1.58
N VAL A 77 13.40 -5.56 -2.68
CA VAL A 77 12.48 -5.84 -3.81
C VAL A 77 11.37 -6.80 -3.41
N ALA A 78 11.67 -7.83 -2.59
CA ALA A 78 10.64 -8.74 -2.11
C ALA A 78 9.67 -8.03 -1.15
N PHE A 79 10.19 -7.21 -0.23
CA PHE A 79 9.34 -6.38 0.63
C PHE A 79 8.45 -5.42 -0.16
N LEU A 80 8.96 -4.81 -1.23
CA LEU A 80 8.17 -3.96 -2.11
C LEU A 80 7.05 -4.73 -2.82
N GLY A 81 7.30 -5.96 -3.26
CA GLY A 81 6.27 -6.82 -3.86
C GLY A 81 5.19 -7.22 -2.85
N VAL A 82 5.61 -7.71 -1.68
CA VAL A 82 4.74 -8.23 -0.61
C VAL A 82 3.90 -7.13 0.02
N LEU A 83 4.55 -6.10 0.56
CA LEU A 83 3.90 -5.04 1.33
C LEU A 83 3.38 -3.92 0.44
N GLY A 84 4.05 -3.66 -0.69
CA GLY A 84 3.69 -2.56 -1.59
C GLY A 84 2.58 -2.92 -2.55
N TRP A 85 2.74 -4.00 -3.33
CA TRP A 85 1.74 -4.39 -4.32
C TRP A 85 0.67 -5.31 -3.73
N GLY A 86 1.07 -6.43 -3.14
CA GLY A 86 0.11 -7.44 -2.68
C GLY A 86 -0.82 -6.92 -1.57
N PHE A 87 -0.23 -6.43 -0.48
CA PHE A 87 -0.99 -5.96 0.69
C PHE A 87 -1.86 -4.73 0.39
N PHE A 88 -1.33 -3.77 -0.38
CA PHE A 88 -2.07 -2.56 -0.77
C PHE A 88 -3.26 -2.90 -1.67
N THR A 89 -3.07 -3.76 -2.68
CA THR A 89 -4.17 -4.26 -3.51
C THR A 89 -5.20 -5.03 -2.70
N ALA A 90 -4.76 -5.92 -1.81
CA ALA A 90 -5.65 -6.71 -0.97
C ALA A 90 -6.52 -5.87 -0.03
N SER A 91 -5.97 -4.79 0.52
CA SER A 91 -6.69 -3.93 1.47
C SER A 91 -7.51 -2.83 0.78
N LEU A 92 -6.97 -2.13 -0.22
CA LEU A 92 -7.62 -0.96 -0.79
C LEU A 92 -8.56 -1.24 -1.95
N LEU A 93 -8.38 -2.34 -2.68
CA LEU A 93 -9.24 -2.63 -3.83
C LEU A 93 -10.74 -2.70 -3.43
N PRO A 94 -11.13 -3.35 -2.31
CA PRO A 94 -12.50 -3.30 -1.81
C PRO A 94 -13.00 -1.87 -1.54
N ALA A 95 -12.20 -1.03 -0.89
CA ALA A 95 -12.58 0.34 -0.56
C ALA A 95 -12.76 1.23 -1.80
N VAL A 96 -11.84 1.13 -2.75
CA VAL A 96 -11.89 1.91 -4.00
C VAL A 96 -13.12 1.50 -4.83
N LEU A 97 -13.40 0.20 -4.93
CA LEU A 97 -14.57 -0.29 -5.67
C LEU A 97 -15.87 0.05 -4.95
N ALA A 98 -15.90 -0.04 -3.62
CA ALA A 98 -17.03 0.42 -2.82
C ALA A 98 -17.33 1.90 -3.05
N ALA A 99 -16.31 2.76 -3.02
CA ALA A 99 -16.45 4.19 -3.28
C ALA A 99 -16.87 4.50 -4.73
N ARG A 100 -16.35 3.74 -5.71
CA ARG A 100 -16.65 3.95 -7.14
C ARG A 100 -18.07 3.54 -7.51
N PHE A 101 -18.55 2.43 -6.96
CA PHE A 101 -19.84 1.83 -7.31
C PHE A 101 -20.91 2.03 -6.23
N SER A 102 -20.61 2.82 -5.19
CA SER A 102 -21.50 3.06 -4.04
C SER A 102 -22.00 1.77 -3.41
N LEU A 103 -21.10 0.81 -3.19
CA LEU A 103 -21.42 -0.52 -2.65
C LEU A 103 -21.19 -0.57 -1.13
N GLY A 104 -22.16 -1.17 -0.44
CA GLY A 104 -22.03 -1.59 0.97
C GLY A 104 -22.05 -0.46 1.99
N SER A 105 -22.29 -0.83 3.25
CA SER A 105 -22.08 0.10 4.36
C SER A 105 -20.61 0.29 4.68
N SER A 106 -20.30 1.35 5.44
CA SER A 106 -18.96 1.58 5.98
C SER A 106 -18.40 0.38 6.76
N ARG A 107 -19.26 -0.41 7.42
CA ARG A 107 -18.83 -1.62 8.17
C ARG A 107 -18.44 -2.75 7.22
N ALA A 108 -19.23 -3.00 6.18
CA ALA A 108 -18.91 -4.00 5.17
C ALA A 108 -17.59 -3.68 4.46
N VAL A 109 -17.34 -2.39 4.15
CA VAL A 109 -16.09 -1.94 3.55
C VAL A 109 -14.90 -2.17 4.48
N VAL A 110 -14.96 -1.70 5.74
CA VAL A 110 -13.85 -1.86 6.68
C VAL A 110 -13.53 -3.34 6.93
N THR A 111 -14.55 -4.17 7.11
CA THR A 111 -14.33 -5.62 7.32
C THR A 111 -13.74 -6.30 6.08
N ALA A 112 -14.15 -5.91 4.88
CA ALA A 112 -13.55 -6.37 3.63
C ALA A 112 -12.07 -5.96 3.49
N MET A 113 -11.73 -4.71 3.83
CA MET A 113 -10.34 -4.23 3.81
C MET A 113 -9.44 -5.01 4.77
N VAL A 114 -9.93 -5.26 5.99
CA VAL A 114 -9.21 -6.00 7.04
C VAL A 114 -9.05 -7.47 6.64
N LEU A 115 -10.12 -8.09 6.12
CA LEU A 115 -10.09 -9.47 5.68
C LEU A 115 -9.10 -9.67 4.53
N GLY A 116 -9.13 -8.80 3.51
CA GLY A 116 -8.20 -8.89 2.38
C GLY A 116 -6.75 -8.71 2.81
N ALA A 117 -6.45 -7.69 3.63
CA ALA A 117 -5.14 -7.47 4.22
C ALA A 117 -4.66 -8.67 5.06
N GLY A 118 -5.54 -9.21 5.91
CA GLY A 118 -5.25 -10.34 6.77
C GLY A 118 -4.93 -11.62 5.99
N VAL A 119 -5.75 -11.94 4.98
CA VAL A 119 -5.50 -13.07 4.07
C VAL A 119 -4.15 -12.92 3.37
N CYS A 120 -3.85 -11.74 2.81
CA CYS A 120 -2.58 -11.49 2.15
C CYS A 120 -1.40 -11.70 3.10
N ALA A 121 -1.47 -11.17 4.33
CA ALA A 121 -0.42 -11.31 5.33
C ALA A 121 -0.20 -12.76 5.75
N VAL A 122 -1.28 -13.52 5.96
CA VAL A 122 -1.22 -14.95 6.30
C VAL A 122 -0.59 -15.73 5.15
N LEU A 123 -1.05 -15.53 3.92
CA LEU A 123 -0.50 -16.23 2.76
C LEU A 123 0.98 -15.91 2.54
N GLU A 124 1.40 -14.67 2.75
CA GLU A 124 2.81 -14.28 2.64
C GLU A 124 3.69 -14.89 3.73
N LEU A 125 3.15 -15.16 4.93
CA LEU A 125 3.85 -15.94 5.95
C LEU A 125 4.10 -17.39 5.51
N PHE A 126 3.16 -17.96 4.76
CA PHE A 126 3.24 -19.34 4.25
C PHE A 126 3.77 -19.43 2.82
N ARG A 127 4.31 -18.34 2.25
CA ARG A 127 4.77 -18.27 0.86
C ARG A 127 5.63 -19.46 0.38
N PRO A 128 6.56 -20.01 1.17
CA PRO A 128 7.36 -21.16 0.75
C PRO A 128 6.55 -22.44 0.46
N HIS A 129 5.34 -22.55 1.00
CA HIS A 129 4.46 -23.71 0.90
C HIS A 129 3.30 -23.49 -0.07
N LEU A 130 3.18 -22.29 -0.65
CA LEU A 130 2.11 -21.97 -1.57
C LEU A 130 2.38 -22.58 -2.96
N PRO A 131 1.32 -23.01 -3.67
CA PRO A 131 1.45 -23.50 -5.02
C PRO A 131 1.98 -22.39 -5.94
N ILE A 132 2.80 -22.80 -6.91
CA ILE A 132 3.39 -21.89 -7.89
C ILE A 132 2.27 -21.19 -8.66
N GLY A 133 2.32 -19.85 -8.72
CA GLY A 133 1.34 -19.02 -9.41
C GLY A 133 0.21 -18.45 -8.54
N LEU A 134 0.12 -18.87 -7.28
CA LEU A 134 -0.84 -18.28 -6.33
C LEU A 134 -0.27 -16.98 -5.75
N GLU A 135 -0.86 -15.86 -6.15
CA GLU A 135 -0.45 -14.52 -5.74
C GLU A 135 -1.27 -14.09 -4.49
N PRO A 136 -0.62 -13.93 -3.32
CA PRO A 136 -1.30 -13.62 -2.06
C PRO A 136 -2.16 -12.36 -2.08
N GLY A 137 -1.70 -11.31 -2.77
CA GLY A 137 -2.40 -10.03 -2.86
C GLY A 137 -3.73 -10.14 -3.59
N LEU A 138 -3.73 -10.73 -4.78
CA LEU A 138 -4.91 -11.00 -5.59
C LEU A 138 -5.93 -11.89 -4.87
N LEU A 139 -5.48 -12.90 -4.13
CA LEU A 139 -6.38 -13.73 -3.33
C LEU A 139 -6.98 -12.95 -2.15
N GLY A 140 -6.16 -12.17 -1.43
CA GLY A 140 -6.67 -11.29 -0.40
C GLY A 140 -7.72 -10.31 -0.94
N ALA A 141 -7.43 -9.68 -2.08
CA ALA A 141 -8.33 -8.74 -2.72
C ALA A 141 -9.64 -9.40 -3.17
N SER A 142 -9.58 -10.59 -3.77
CA SER A 142 -10.77 -11.30 -4.25
C SER A 142 -11.65 -11.76 -3.10
N LEU A 143 -11.09 -12.31 -2.02
CA LEU A 143 -11.86 -12.68 -0.82
C LEU A 143 -12.45 -11.46 -0.12
N GLY A 144 -11.70 -10.35 -0.02
CA GLY A 144 -12.20 -9.08 0.51
C GLY A 144 -13.38 -8.55 -0.31
N LEU A 145 -13.33 -8.64 -1.64
CA LEU A 145 -14.42 -8.22 -2.51
C LEU A 145 -15.65 -9.13 -2.41
N LEU A 146 -15.46 -10.45 -2.36
CA LEU A 146 -16.55 -11.39 -2.15
C LEU A 146 -17.25 -11.13 -0.81
N TRP A 147 -16.47 -10.86 0.24
CA TRP A 147 -16.99 -10.45 1.54
C TRP A 147 -17.80 -9.16 1.44
N LEU A 148 -17.25 -8.12 0.80
CA LEU A 148 -17.94 -6.86 0.58
C LEU A 148 -19.30 -7.09 -0.11
N VAL A 149 -19.32 -7.83 -1.21
CA VAL A 149 -20.56 -8.08 -1.98
C VAL A 149 -21.58 -8.89 -1.19
N ALA A 150 -21.14 -9.90 -0.42
CA ALA A 150 -22.02 -10.72 0.40
C ALA A 150 -22.71 -9.88 1.49
N PHE A 151 -21.94 -9.13 2.28
CA PHE A 151 -22.48 -8.34 3.38
C PHE A 151 -23.19 -7.06 2.94
N SER A 152 -22.88 -6.54 1.75
CA SER A 152 -23.62 -5.40 1.18
C SER A 152 -25.06 -5.73 0.83
N ARG A 153 -25.38 -7.02 0.63
CA ARG A 153 -26.75 -7.48 0.27
C ARG A 153 -27.64 -7.74 1.49
N GLU A 154 -27.07 -7.86 2.67
CA GLU A 154 -27.81 -8.16 3.90
C GLU A 154 -28.37 -6.89 4.58
N GLU A 155 -27.84 -5.72 4.23
CA GLU A 155 -28.21 -4.42 4.84
C GLU A 155 -29.21 -3.59 3.99
N THR A 156 -29.65 -4.11 2.85
CA THR A 156 -30.73 -3.53 2.00
C THR A 156 -32.05 -4.24 2.23
#